data_AF-A0A1Q4WBB4-F1
#
_entry.id   AF-A0A1Q4WBB4-F1
#
_cell.length_a   1.000
_cell.length_b   1.000
_cell.length_c   1.000
_cell.angle_alpha   90.00
_cell.angle_beta   90.00
_cell.angle_gamma   90.00
#
_symmetry.space_group_name_H-M   'P 1'
#
loop_
_entity.id
_entity.type
_entity.pdbx_description
1 polymer ?
#
loop_
_entity_poly.entity_id
_entity_poly.type
_entity_poly.pdbx_seq_one_letter_code
_entity_poly.pdbx_strand_id
1 'polypeptide(L)'
;MGLAAPGAAAAREGRGNPLEGVWRTEGYGLLIAVSGGRVTTYDVTAHSCLPGWVTGTQASEPGPDGTTRYTVGNLAMTLTPKGRNRAVEREESGVGTKSLTRLDALPPLCARPAPNDPLAVFDRFWEDFEENYPFFAAKGIDWHAVRDEKRPTITPATTADRLQDVFTDMLGPLGDAHTGLARVVDGHAKEVFGGQRPDSTVQTPELTARALQASAAQLTGPEQQFAGGRLGVGRLPDGLGYLRVSSFDGYTDGDFRSQVDELDRALDAVLAGPDRPTGLVVDVRLNGGGSDALGLHIAARLTDRPYVAYRKVARNDPADPTKFTRPEPITVRPSAGGHFTGPVAVLTSSISTSAAETFTQAMTGRSPQVLRVGENTQGVFSDIMIKSISPDFMAVLPNEKYLTRNGGTFDGPGIPPDVRTPVFTPDELAALRDSALSTARRMLTEDAQGNQSSQGDHGNAENDQEQQR
;
A
#
# COMPACT_ATOMS: atom_id res chain seq x y z
N MET A 1 -57.83 -49.12 -11.14
CA MET A 1 -56.66 -49.88 -10.68
C MET A 1 -55.54 -49.56 -11.66
N GLY A 2 -54.68 -48.58 -11.46
CA GLY A 2 -53.85 -48.31 -10.28
C GLY A 2 -52.44 -48.84 -10.54
N LEU A 3 -51.71 -48.24 -11.50
CA LEU A 3 -50.29 -48.50 -11.76
C LEU A 3 -49.48 -47.30 -11.26
N ALA A 4 -48.69 -47.54 -10.22
CA ALA A 4 -47.80 -46.57 -9.59
C ALA A 4 -46.54 -46.37 -10.44
N ALA A 5 -46.12 -45.11 -10.61
CA ALA A 5 -44.82 -44.74 -11.15
C ALA A 5 -43.82 -44.48 -10.00
N PRO A 6 -42.51 -44.76 -10.22
CA PRO A 6 -41.50 -44.77 -9.17
C PRO A 6 -41.03 -43.36 -8.77
N GLY A 7 -40.56 -43.27 -7.53
CA GLY A 7 -40.27 -42.04 -6.80
C GLY A 7 -39.29 -41.10 -7.50
N ALA A 8 -39.65 -39.82 -7.48
CA ALA A 8 -38.79 -38.71 -7.80
C ALA A 8 -37.60 -38.69 -6.83
N ALA A 9 -36.41 -38.67 -7.40
CA ALA A 9 -35.17 -38.40 -6.68
C ALA A 9 -35.32 -37.12 -5.85
N ALA A 10 -34.89 -37.20 -4.58
CA ALA A 10 -34.77 -36.06 -3.69
C ALA A 10 -33.99 -34.94 -4.40
N ALA A 11 -34.67 -33.82 -4.64
CA ALA A 11 -34.04 -32.59 -5.07
C ALA A 11 -32.95 -32.22 -4.05
N ARG A 12 -31.72 -32.06 -4.52
CA ARG A 12 -30.65 -31.42 -3.73
C ARG A 12 -31.17 -30.05 -3.32
N GLU A 13 -31.40 -29.84 -2.02
CA GLU A 13 -31.50 -28.50 -1.45
C GLU A 13 -30.30 -27.69 -1.95
N GLY A 14 -30.57 -26.65 -2.73
CA GLY A 14 -29.54 -25.74 -3.21
C GLY A 14 -28.82 -25.16 -2.00
N ARG A 15 -27.52 -25.47 -1.86
CA ARG A 15 -26.69 -24.81 -0.85
C ARG A 15 -26.65 -23.34 -1.25
N GLY A 16 -27.40 -22.49 -0.53
CA GLY A 16 -27.31 -21.04 -0.69
C GLY A 16 -25.86 -20.57 -0.59
N ASN A 17 -25.55 -19.42 -1.20
CA ASN A 17 -24.21 -18.85 -1.17
C ASN A 17 -23.72 -18.78 0.29
N PRO A 18 -22.63 -19.47 0.67
CA PRO A 18 -22.16 -19.48 2.06
C PRO A 18 -21.73 -18.09 2.55
N LEU A 19 -21.55 -17.13 1.64
CA LEU A 19 -21.23 -15.75 1.97
C LEU A 19 -22.46 -14.88 2.20
N GLU A 20 -23.67 -15.31 1.84
CA GLU A 20 -24.91 -14.53 2.06
C GLU A 20 -25.06 -14.19 3.55
N GLY A 21 -25.35 -12.91 3.86
CA GLY A 21 -25.52 -12.41 5.22
C GLY A 21 -24.58 -11.26 5.58
N VAL A 22 -24.47 -10.98 6.89
CA VAL A 22 -23.70 -9.86 7.42
C VAL A 22 -22.44 -10.37 8.13
N TRP A 23 -21.33 -9.69 7.89
CA TRP A 23 -20.01 -10.04 8.39
C TRP A 23 -19.37 -8.83 9.06
N ARG A 24 -18.68 -9.04 10.16
CA ARG A 24 -17.86 -8.04 10.85
C ARG A 24 -16.39 -8.33 10.60
N THR A 25 -15.62 -7.30 10.24
CA THR A 25 -14.15 -7.39 10.18
C THR A 25 -13.54 -7.46 11.58
N GLU A 26 -12.50 -8.24 11.76
CA GLU A 26 -11.57 -8.09 12.88
C GLU A 26 -10.69 -6.86 12.58
N GLY A 27 -10.90 -5.79 13.34
CA GLY A 27 -10.36 -4.45 13.07
C GLY A 27 -11.15 -3.66 12.02
N TYR A 28 -10.60 -2.53 11.60
CA TYR A 28 -11.09 -1.67 10.49
C TYR A 28 -12.43 -0.94 10.71
N GLY A 29 -13.20 -1.29 11.74
CA GLY A 29 -14.50 -0.65 11.98
C GLY A 29 -15.47 -0.81 10.80
N LEU A 30 -15.53 -2.01 10.21
CA LEU A 30 -16.33 -2.30 9.01
C LEU A 30 -17.28 -3.49 9.22
N LEU A 31 -18.47 -3.36 8.64
CA LEU A 31 -19.34 -4.50 8.33
C LEU A 31 -19.41 -4.70 6.82
N ILE A 32 -19.58 -5.94 6.40
CA ILE A 32 -19.77 -6.35 5.01
C ILE A 32 -21.09 -7.11 4.94
N ALA A 33 -22.07 -6.58 4.22
CA ALA A 33 -23.31 -7.27 3.89
C ALA A 33 -23.22 -7.83 2.47
N VAL A 34 -23.44 -9.13 2.32
CA VAL A 34 -23.54 -9.82 1.03
C VAL A 34 -25.00 -10.22 0.85
N SER A 35 -25.62 -9.72 -0.22
CA SER A 35 -26.94 -10.19 -0.61
C SER A 35 -27.16 -10.20 -2.12
N GLY A 36 -27.65 -11.32 -2.65
CA GLY A 36 -28.04 -11.44 -4.05
C GLY A 36 -26.90 -11.13 -5.03
N GLY A 37 -25.67 -11.53 -4.69
CA GLY A 37 -24.47 -11.25 -5.50
C GLY A 37 -23.96 -9.80 -5.39
N ARG A 38 -24.57 -8.96 -4.55
CA ARG A 38 -24.08 -7.63 -4.21
C ARG A 38 -23.35 -7.66 -2.87
N VAL A 39 -22.29 -6.86 -2.77
CA VAL A 39 -21.61 -6.57 -1.51
C VAL A 39 -21.74 -5.10 -1.18
N THR A 40 -21.98 -4.78 0.09
CA THR A 40 -22.12 -3.41 0.60
C THR A 40 -21.42 -3.32 1.94
N THR A 41 -20.59 -2.30 2.11
CA THR A 41 -19.90 -2.03 3.37
C THR A 41 -20.69 -1.09 4.26
N TYR A 42 -20.44 -1.14 5.56
CA TYR A 42 -20.90 -0.17 6.53
C TYR A 42 -19.73 0.28 7.39
N ASP A 43 -19.55 1.59 7.51
CA ASP A 43 -18.64 2.20 8.47
C ASP A 43 -19.30 2.18 9.85
N VAL A 44 -18.64 1.56 10.81
CA VAL A 44 -19.14 1.45 12.19
C VAL A 44 -18.15 2.03 13.18
N THR A 45 -18.73 2.70 14.17
CA THR A 45 -18.07 3.07 15.42
C THR A 45 -18.87 2.51 16.60
N ALA A 46 -18.43 2.75 17.83
CA ALA A 46 -19.16 2.40 19.03
C ALA A 46 -20.57 3.03 19.07
N HIS A 47 -20.74 4.24 18.51
CA HIS A 47 -22.01 4.98 18.57
C HIS A 47 -22.68 5.21 17.21
N SER A 48 -22.07 4.78 16.11
CA SER A 48 -22.52 5.17 14.78
C SER A 48 -22.42 4.05 13.76
N CYS A 49 -23.31 4.07 12.77
CA CYS A 49 -23.22 3.20 11.61
C CYS A 49 -23.76 3.92 10.37
N LEU A 50 -23.02 3.91 9.27
CA LEU A 50 -23.47 4.42 7.98
C LEU A 50 -23.15 3.41 6.88
N PRO A 51 -23.89 3.43 5.77
CA PRO A 51 -23.41 2.82 4.54
C PRO A 51 -22.00 3.36 4.23
N GLY A 52 -21.05 2.45 4.07
CA GLY A 52 -19.69 2.77 3.68
C GLY A 52 -19.62 3.11 2.19
N TRP A 53 -18.47 3.61 1.77
CA TRP A 53 -18.23 4.02 0.39
C TRP A 53 -18.23 2.84 -0.60
N VAL A 54 -17.85 1.65 -0.12
CA VAL A 54 -17.62 0.47 -0.96
C VAL A 54 -18.90 -0.31 -1.18
N THR A 55 -19.30 -0.42 -2.46
CA THR A 55 -20.28 -1.39 -2.93
C THR A 55 -19.77 -2.09 -4.18
N GLY A 56 -20.14 -3.36 -4.35
CA GLY A 56 -19.66 -4.15 -5.48
C GLY A 56 -20.63 -5.23 -5.91
N THR A 57 -20.36 -5.80 -7.08
CA THR A 57 -21.14 -6.90 -7.64
C THR A 57 -20.25 -8.08 -7.94
N GLN A 58 -20.79 -9.27 -7.75
CA GLN A 58 -20.10 -10.52 -8.03
C GLN A 58 -19.68 -10.56 -9.50
N ALA A 59 -18.39 -10.78 -9.73
CA ALA A 59 -17.77 -10.73 -11.05
C ALA A 59 -17.83 -12.10 -11.77
N SER A 60 -17.86 -13.18 -11.00
CA SER A 60 -17.82 -14.55 -11.52
C SER A 60 -18.53 -15.52 -10.58
N GLU A 61 -18.83 -16.72 -11.07
CA GLU A 61 -19.21 -17.84 -10.21
C GLU A 61 -18.15 -18.09 -9.12
N PRO A 62 -18.55 -18.55 -7.92
CA PRO A 62 -17.60 -18.88 -6.86
C PRO A 62 -16.65 -20.01 -7.30
N GLY A 63 -15.38 -19.90 -6.88
CA GLY A 63 -14.38 -20.95 -7.09
C GLY A 63 -14.66 -22.23 -6.29
N PRO A 64 -13.86 -23.29 -6.47
CA PRO A 64 -14.05 -24.58 -5.80
C PRO A 64 -14.03 -24.53 -4.27
N ASP A 65 -13.32 -23.56 -3.68
CA ASP A 65 -13.26 -23.32 -2.24
C ASP A 65 -14.32 -22.32 -1.75
N GLY A 66 -15.24 -21.91 -2.63
CA GLY A 66 -16.27 -20.90 -2.37
C GLY A 66 -15.77 -19.46 -2.46
N THR A 67 -14.51 -19.22 -2.85
CA THR A 67 -13.99 -17.87 -3.05
C THR A 67 -14.80 -17.16 -4.13
N THR A 68 -15.37 -16.01 -3.79
CA THR A 68 -16.18 -15.20 -4.69
C THR A 68 -15.50 -13.86 -4.90
N ARG A 69 -15.30 -13.48 -6.16
CA ARG A 69 -14.74 -12.18 -6.56
C ARG A 69 -15.85 -11.16 -6.76
N TYR A 70 -15.67 -9.96 -6.22
CA TYR A 70 -16.55 -8.83 -6.38
C TYR A 70 -15.80 -7.66 -7.02
N THR A 71 -16.38 -7.07 -8.06
CA THR A 71 -15.89 -5.82 -8.65
C THR A 71 -16.41 -4.65 -7.83
N VAL A 72 -15.52 -3.75 -7.41
CA VAL A 72 -15.78 -2.58 -6.59
C VAL A 72 -15.18 -1.37 -7.30
N GLY A 73 -16.00 -0.64 -8.07
CA GLY A 73 -15.47 0.41 -8.95
C GLY A 73 -14.48 -0.16 -9.96
N ASN A 74 -13.25 0.36 -10.00
CA ASN A 74 -12.12 -0.14 -10.78
C ASN A 74 -11.27 -1.20 -10.04
N LEU A 75 -11.58 -1.46 -8.76
CA LEU A 75 -10.89 -2.44 -7.93
C LEU A 75 -11.67 -3.76 -7.88
N ALA A 76 -11.05 -4.77 -7.29
CA ALA A 76 -11.68 -6.03 -6.98
C ALA A 76 -11.27 -6.53 -5.60
N MET A 77 -12.22 -7.17 -4.92
CA MET A 77 -11.96 -7.91 -3.70
C MET A 77 -12.50 -9.33 -3.81
N THR A 78 -11.96 -10.21 -2.98
CA THR A 78 -12.41 -11.59 -2.86
C THR A 78 -12.89 -11.86 -1.45
N LEU A 79 -13.97 -12.62 -1.33
CA LEU A 79 -14.44 -13.17 -0.07
C LEU A 79 -14.31 -14.70 -0.14
N THR A 80 -13.57 -15.28 0.81
CA THR A 80 -13.40 -16.73 0.89
C THR A 80 -14.00 -17.25 2.19
N PRO A 81 -15.02 -18.13 2.16
CA PRO A 81 -15.57 -18.74 3.35
C PRO A 81 -14.52 -19.64 4.03
N LYS A 82 -14.40 -19.53 5.35
CA LYS A 82 -13.52 -20.35 6.20
C LYS A 82 -14.35 -21.11 7.24
N GLY A 83 -15.42 -21.76 6.76
CA GLY A 83 -16.44 -22.41 7.57
C GLY A 83 -17.75 -21.64 7.58
N ARG A 84 -18.68 -22.00 8.48
CA ARG A 84 -20.03 -21.40 8.50
C ARG A 84 -20.06 -19.95 8.95
N ASN A 85 -19.24 -19.61 9.95
CA ASN A 85 -19.29 -18.31 10.65
C ASN A 85 -18.01 -17.49 10.50
N ARG A 86 -17.10 -17.91 9.62
CA ARG A 86 -15.83 -17.23 9.37
C ARG A 86 -15.62 -17.09 7.86
N ALA A 87 -15.04 -15.97 7.46
CA ALA A 87 -14.59 -15.72 6.10
C ALA A 87 -13.32 -14.86 6.14
N VAL A 88 -12.66 -14.72 5.01
CA VAL A 88 -11.56 -13.76 4.83
C VAL A 88 -11.85 -12.90 3.62
N GLU A 89 -11.56 -11.62 3.74
CA GLU A 89 -11.58 -10.65 2.65
C GLU A 89 -10.14 -10.37 2.20
N ARG A 90 -9.95 -10.23 0.89
CA ARG A 90 -8.69 -9.81 0.30
C ARG A 90 -8.94 -8.90 -0.90
N GLU A 91 -8.33 -7.73 -0.86
CA GLU A 91 -8.22 -6.81 -1.99
C GLU A 91 -7.10 -7.26 -2.93
N GLU A 92 -7.30 -7.12 -4.24
CA GLU A 92 -6.30 -7.57 -5.23
C GLU A 92 -5.09 -6.64 -5.34
N SER A 93 -5.31 -5.34 -5.22
CA SER A 93 -4.28 -4.29 -5.19
C SER A 93 -3.54 -4.22 -3.86
N GLY A 94 -4.15 -4.71 -2.77
CA GLY A 94 -3.59 -4.73 -1.43
C GLY A 94 -2.83 -6.02 -1.09
N VAL A 95 -2.31 -6.08 0.14
CA VAL A 95 -1.65 -7.27 0.68
C VAL A 95 -2.18 -7.61 2.07
N GLY A 96 -2.16 -8.91 2.38
CA GLY A 96 -2.76 -9.44 3.60
C GLY A 96 -4.25 -9.76 3.42
N THR A 97 -4.93 -10.02 4.54
CA THR A 97 -6.33 -10.43 4.59
C THR A 97 -7.05 -9.81 5.78
N LYS A 98 -8.34 -9.49 5.63
CA LYS A 98 -9.21 -9.11 6.74
C LYS A 98 -10.01 -10.32 7.18
N SER A 99 -9.87 -10.72 8.45
CA SER A 99 -10.67 -11.81 9.01
C SER A 99 -12.10 -11.35 9.29
N LEU A 100 -13.07 -12.17 8.95
CA LEU A 100 -14.50 -11.87 9.09
C LEU A 100 -15.20 -12.84 10.02
N THR A 101 -16.12 -12.32 10.83
CA THR A 101 -17.04 -13.10 11.66
C THR A 101 -18.48 -12.82 11.27
N ARG A 102 -19.28 -13.87 11.09
CA ARG A 102 -20.70 -13.74 10.76
C ARG A 102 -21.48 -13.11 11.93
N LEU A 103 -22.41 -12.21 11.60
CA LEU A 103 -23.44 -11.70 12.49
C LEU A 103 -24.80 -12.31 12.12
N ASP A 104 -25.70 -12.43 13.10
CA ASP A 104 -27.05 -12.96 12.87
C ASP A 104 -27.89 -12.01 11.98
N ALA A 105 -27.66 -10.71 12.12
CA ALA A 105 -28.32 -9.66 11.35
C ALA A 105 -27.47 -8.39 11.33
N LEU A 106 -27.87 -7.43 10.49
CA LEU A 106 -27.31 -6.09 10.50
C LEU A 106 -27.62 -5.41 11.86
N PRO A 107 -26.63 -4.81 12.54
CA PRO A 107 -26.88 -4.18 13.85
C PRO A 107 -27.97 -3.10 13.81
N PRO A 108 -28.76 -2.93 14.88
CA PRO A 108 -29.84 -1.95 14.91
C PRO A 108 -29.42 -0.51 14.58
N LEU A 109 -28.19 -0.11 14.93
CA LEU A 109 -27.62 1.19 14.58
C LEU A 109 -27.54 1.41 13.07
N CYS A 110 -27.28 0.36 12.30
CA CYS A 110 -27.18 0.42 10.84
C CYS A 110 -28.55 0.34 10.14
N ALA A 111 -29.60 -0.03 10.86
CA ALA A 111 -30.95 -0.16 10.32
C ALA A 111 -31.70 1.19 10.25
N ARG A 112 -31.09 2.28 10.75
CA ARG A 112 -31.70 3.61 10.78
C ARG A 112 -30.71 4.63 10.23
N PRO A 113 -31.19 5.69 9.55
CA PRO A 113 -30.33 6.80 9.18
C PRO A 113 -29.64 7.39 10.42
N ALA A 114 -28.33 7.56 10.34
CA ALA A 114 -27.57 8.15 11.42
C ALA A 114 -27.84 9.68 11.48
N PRO A 115 -27.80 10.31 12.67
CA PRO A 115 -27.96 11.75 12.79
C PRO A 115 -26.89 12.50 12.00
N ASN A 116 -27.31 13.58 11.34
CA ASN A 116 -26.49 14.41 10.44
C ASN A 116 -26.48 15.88 10.85
N ASP A 117 -26.94 16.21 12.06
CA ASP A 117 -26.74 17.57 12.60
C ASP A 117 -25.24 17.80 12.91
N PRO A 118 -24.79 19.07 12.98
CA PRO A 118 -23.36 19.37 13.10
C PRO A 118 -22.65 18.73 14.30
N LEU A 119 -23.37 18.51 15.42
CA LEU A 119 -22.80 17.90 16.61
C LEU A 119 -22.52 16.42 16.37
N ALA A 120 -23.48 15.70 15.78
CA ALA A 120 -23.34 14.29 15.44
C ALA A 120 -22.26 14.05 14.37
N VAL A 121 -22.17 14.94 13.37
CA VAL A 121 -21.14 14.89 12.33
C VAL A 121 -19.75 15.07 12.92
N PHE A 122 -19.58 16.02 13.86
CA PHE A 122 -18.33 16.18 14.59
C PHE A 122 -18.00 14.95 15.44
N ASP A 123 -18.95 14.47 16.26
CA ASP A 123 -18.70 13.37 17.19
C ASP A 123 -18.27 12.09 16.45
N ARG A 124 -18.91 11.83 15.31
CA ARG A 124 -18.54 10.71 14.44
C ARG A 124 -17.16 10.87 13.83
N PHE A 125 -16.84 12.04 13.26
CA PHE A 125 -15.51 12.30 12.72
C PHE A 125 -14.42 12.06 13.76
N TRP A 126 -14.62 12.59 14.97
CA TRP A 126 -13.68 12.39 16.06
C TRP A 126 -13.55 10.90 16.44
N GLU A 127 -14.66 10.19 16.54
CA GLU A 127 -14.70 8.78 16.95
C GLU A 127 -14.10 7.83 15.90
N ASP A 128 -14.33 8.08 14.61
CA ASP A 128 -13.70 7.31 13.54
C ASP A 128 -12.18 7.33 13.66
N PHE A 129 -11.60 8.49 14.00
CA PHE A 129 -10.17 8.62 14.27
C PHE A 129 -9.75 7.98 15.59
N GLU A 130 -10.51 8.16 16.68
CA GLU A 130 -10.19 7.55 17.98
C GLU A 130 -10.10 6.01 17.88
N GLU A 131 -11.06 5.40 17.20
CA GLU A 131 -11.15 3.95 17.14
C GLU A 131 -10.12 3.32 16.18
N ASN A 132 -9.66 4.07 15.17
CA ASN A 132 -8.88 3.52 14.06
C ASN A 132 -7.48 4.15 13.85
N TYR A 133 -7.24 5.38 14.27
CA TYR A 133 -5.95 6.02 14.02
C TYR A 133 -4.87 5.49 15.00
N PRO A 134 -3.78 4.86 14.51
CA PRO A 134 -2.90 4.11 15.40
C PRO A 134 -1.66 4.88 15.90
N PHE A 135 -1.57 6.18 15.59
CA PHE A 135 -0.32 6.96 15.72
C PHE A 135 -0.40 8.18 16.66
N PHE A 136 -1.52 8.43 17.34
CA PHE A 136 -1.64 9.57 18.27
C PHE A 136 -0.52 9.63 19.30
N ALA A 137 -0.30 8.53 20.03
CA ALA A 137 0.74 8.44 21.06
C ALA A 137 2.16 8.63 20.47
N ALA A 138 2.43 8.07 19.29
CA ALA A 138 3.73 8.23 18.63
C ALA A 138 4.00 9.67 18.17
N LYS A 139 2.93 10.43 17.91
CA LYS A 139 2.98 11.84 17.52
C LYS A 139 2.84 12.79 18.72
N GLY A 140 2.67 12.26 19.94
CA GLY A 140 2.48 13.06 21.15
C GLY A 140 1.16 13.84 21.16
N ILE A 141 0.14 13.32 20.49
CA ILE A 141 -1.16 13.96 20.34
C ILE A 141 -2.15 13.33 21.31
N ASP A 142 -2.78 14.17 22.13
CA ASP A 142 -3.92 13.79 22.97
C ASP A 142 -5.22 14.08 22.21
N TRP A 143 -5.78 13.05 21.58
CA TRP A 143 -6.98 13.21 20.75
C TRP A 143 -8.23 13.54 21.57
N HIS A 144 -8.27 13.16 22.86
CA HIS A 144 -9.34 13.57 23.76
C HIS A 144 -9.24 15.06 24.09
N ALA A 145 -8.04 15.58 24.35
CA ALA A 145 -7.83 17.01 24.56
C ALA A 145 -8.24 17.84 23.33
N VAL A 146 -7.94 17.33 22.12
CA VAL A 146 -8.42 17.94 20.87
C VAL A 146 -9.96 18.00 20.84
N ARG A 147 -10.66 16.94 21.25
CA ARG A 147 -12.13 16.96 21.37
C ARG A 147 -12.61 17.97 22.40
N ASP A 148 -12.02 17.97 23.58
CA ASP A 148 -12.44 18.85 24.68
C ASP A 148 -12.29 20.33 24.31
N GLU A 149 -11.31 20.66 23.46
CA GLU A 149 -11.13 22.00 22.89
C GLU A 149 -12.15 22.29 21.77
N LYS A 150 -12.28 21.40 20.78
CA LYS A 150 -13.03 21.70 19.54
C LYS A 150 -14.52 21.49 19.68
N ARG A 151 -14.96 20.45 20.38
CA ARG A 151 -16.37 20.04 20.48
C ARG A 151 -17.29 21.13 21.04
N PRO A 152 -16.91 21.92 22.06
CA PRO A 152 -17.75 23.02 22.57
C PRO A 152 -17.96 24.17 21.58
N THR A 153 -17.13 24.27 20.53
CA THR A 153 -17.28 25.29 19.48
C THR A 153 -18.34 24.95 18.44
N ILE A 154 -18.84 23.70 18.45
CA ILE A 154 -19.87 23.22 17.54
C ILE A 154 -21.25 23.42 18.18
N THR A 155 -22.18 23.96 17.40
CA THR A 155 -23.56 24.22 17.79
C THR A 155 -24.51 23.69 16.72
N PRO A 156 -25.83 23.58 16.98
CA PRO A 156 -26.80 23.23 15.95
C PRO A 156 -26.84 24.19 14.74
N ALA A 157 -26.27 25.40 14.86
CA ALA A 157 -26.18 26.39 13.78
C ALA A 157 -24.83 26.35 13.02
N THR A 158 -23.90 25.47 13.40
CA THR A 158 -22.60 25.36 12.72
C THR A 158 -22.77 24.89 11.29
N THR A 159 -22.17 25.61 10.34
CA THR A 159 -22.27 25.30 8.91
C THR A 159 -21.30 24.19 8.49
N ALA A 160 -21.53 23.62 7.31
CA ALA A 160 -20.60 22.67 6.70
C ALA A 160 -19.21 23.30 6.51
N ASP A 161 -19.11 24.54 6.02
CA ASP A 161 -17.82 25.23 5.86
C ASP A 161 -17.09 25.37 7.19
N ARG A 162 -17.80 25.73 8.27
CA ARG A 162 -17.19 25.81 9.59
C ARG A 162 -16.73 24.46 10.12
N LEU A 163 -17.46 23.38 9.85
CA LEU A 163 -17.01 22.02 10.14
C LEU A 163 -15.75 21.66 9.32
N GLN A 164 -15.58 22.20 8.09
CA GLN A 164 -14.33 22.03 7.33
C GLN A 164 -13.15 22.51 8.12
N ASP A 165 -13.24 23.78 8.55
CA ASP A 165 -12.12 24.45 9.17
C ASP A 165 -11.73 23.74 10.45
N VAL A 166 -12.73 23.29 11.23
CA VAL A 166 -12.50 22.52 12.45
C VAL A 166 -11.85 21.18 12.16
N PHE A 167 -12.33 20.41 11.18
CA PHE A 167 -11.73 19.12 10.85
C PHE A 167 -10.32 19.26 10.28
N THR A 168 -10.10 20.23 9.38
CA THR A 168 -8.76 20.54 8.85
C THR A 168 -7.80 20.94 9.97
N ASP A 169 -8.24 21.75 10.94
CA ASP A 169 -7.43 22.14 12.09
C ASP A 169 -7.13 20.97 13.03
N MET A 170 -8.07 20.01 13.17
CA MET A 170 -7.84 18.77 13.91
C MET A 170 -6.81 17.85 13.21
N LEU A 171 -6.82 17.79 11.87
CA LEU A 171 -5.95 16.90 11.10
C LEU A 171 -4.55 17.48 10.86
N GLY A 172 -4.41 18.80 10.75
CA GLY A 172 -3.14 19.47 10.47
C GLY A 172 -1.98 19.02 11.36
N PRO A 173 -2.12 19.03 12.69
CA PRO A 173 -1.08 18.60 13.62
C PRO A 173 -0.67 17.13 13.49
N LEU A 174 -1.49 16.28 12.86
CA LEU A 174 -1.13 14.88 12.63
C LEU A 174 0.09 14.78 11.70
N GLY A 175 0.28 15.71 10.76
CA GLY A 175 1.42 15.70 9.84
C GLY A 175 1.57 14.35 9.12
N ASP A 176 0.45 13.79 8.67
CA ASP A 176 0.32 12.42 8.18
C ASP A 176 -0.34 12.42 6.80
N ALA A 177 0.40 12.02 5.77
CA ALA A 177 -0.07 12.01 4.40
C ALA A 177 -1.16 10.97 4.08
N HIS A 178 -1.47 10.06 5.01
CA HIS A 178 -2.62 9.18 4.91
C HIS A 178 -3.84 9.69 5.69
N THR A 179 -3.83 10.97 6.11
CA THR A 179 -4.99 11.64 6.68
C THR A 179 -5.52 12.70 5.73
N GLY A 180 -6.84 12.77 5.58
CA GLY A 180 -7.46 13.69 4.64
C GLY A 180 -8.94 13.95 4.90
N LEU A 181 -9.43 15.02 4.30
CA LEU A 181 -10.84 15.42 4.33
C LEU A 181 -11.29 15.74 2.91
N ALA A 182 -12.47 15.23 2.55
CA ALA A 182 -13.13 15.56 1.30
C ALA A 182 -14.54 16.11 1.55
N ARG A 183 -14.95 17.06 0.69
CA ARG A 183 -16.34 17.50 0.52
C ARG A 183 -17.00 16.63 -0.53
N VAL A 184 -18.19 16.12 -0.23
CA VAL A 184 -19.02 15.40 -1.20
C VAL A 184 -19.98 16.41 -1.84
N VAL A 185 -19.83 16.64 -3.13
CA VAL A 185 -20.68 17.55 -3.92
C VAL A 185 -21.21 16.77 -5.11
N ASP A 186 -22.53 16.73 -5.27
CA ASP A 186 -23.20 15.97 -6.33
C ASP A 186 -22.77 14.49 -6.42
N GLY A 187 -22.48 13.87 -5.26
CA GLY A 187 -22.01 12.50 -5.16
C GLY A 187 -20.52 12.29 -5.47
N HIS A 188 -19.77 13.37 -5.72
CA HIS A 188 -18.33 13.32 -5.98
C HIS A 188 -17.54 13.85 -4.79
N ALA A 189 -16.58 13.06 -4.32
CA ALA A 189 -15.64 13.48 -3.29
C ALA A 189 -14.60 14.43 -3.90
N LYS A 190 -14.49 15.64 -3.35
CA LYS A 190 -13.46 16.63 -3.66
C LYS A 190 -12.59 16.82 -2.43
N GLU A 191 -11.32 16.47 -2.53
CA GLU A 191 -10.35 16.71 -1.46
C GLU A 191 -10.28 18.21 -1.12
N VAL A 192 -10.32 18.51 0.18
CA VAL A 192 -10.17 19.86 0.74
C VAL A 192 -9.01 19.96 1.72
N PHE A 193 -8.51 18.82 2.18
CA PHE A 193 -7.29 18.71 2.98
C PHE A 193 -6.64 17.34 2.74
N GLY A 194 -5.33 17.36 2.49
CA GLY A 194 -4.45 16.20 2.56
C GLY A 194 -3.32 16.53 3.52
N GLY A 195 -3.07 15.67 4.51
CA GLY A 195 -1.96 15.82 5.41
C GLY A 195 -0.62 15.64 4.70
N GLN A 196 0.45 16.09 5.33
CA GLN A 196 1.81 15.87 4.84
C GLN A 196 2.77 15.99 6.02
N ARG A 197 3.85 15.21 6.04
CA ARG A 197 4.94 15.46 6.98
C ARG A 197 5.56 16.84 6.68
N PRO A 198 5.75 17.72 7.69
CA PRO A 198 6.16 19.11 7.46
C PRO A 198 7.40 19.33 6.58
N ASP A 199 8.40 18.44 6.67
CA ASP A 199 9.68 18.59 5.96
C ASP A 199 9.72 17.90 4.60
N SER A 200 8.58 17.43 4.09
CA SER A 200 8.55 16.66 2.85
C SER A 200 8.45 17.54 1.61
N THR A 201 9.17 17.15 0.56
CA THR A 201 9.18 17.85 -0.71
C THR A 201 7.81 17.78 -1.38
N VAL A 202 7.29 18.95 -1.78
CA VAL A 202 6.05 19.03 -2.56
C VAL A 202 6.33 18.63 -4.01
N GLN A 203 5.67 17.59 -4.48
CA GLN A 203 5.81 17.14 -5.86
C GLN A 203 4.95 18.01 -6.80
N THR A 204 5.59 18.90 -7.57
CA THR A 204 4.93 19.64 -8.64
C THR A 204 5.18 19.02 -10.01
N PRO A 205 4.37 19.33 -11.04
CA PRO A 205 4.65 18.93 -12.42
C PRO A 205 6.02 19.39 -12.92
N GLU A 206 6.45 20.60 -12.55
CA GLU A 206 7.75 21.17 -12.94
C GLU A 206 8.90 20.42 -12.29
N LEU A 207 8.81 20.16 -10.97
CA LEU A 207 9.79 19.34 -10.25
C LEU A 207 9.90 17.96 -10.91
N THR A 208 8.77 17.33 -11.17
CA THR A 208 8.70 16.01 -11.80
C THR A 208 9.38 16.02 -13.17
N ALA A 209 9.05 16.97 -14.04
CA ALA A 209 9.64 17.07 -15.37
C ALA A 209 11.17 17.28 -15.32
N ARG A 210 11.66 18.14 -14.43
CA ARG A 210 13.09 18.43 -14.26
C ARG A 210 13.84 17.25 -13.67
N ALA A 211 13.26 16.58 -12.66
CA ALA A 211 13.82 15.37 -12.07
C ALA A 211 13.98 14.25 -13.11
N LEU A 212 12.94 14.00 -13.91
CA LEU A 212 13.00 13.01 -14.99
C LEU A 212 14.10 13.34 -16.02
N GLN A 213 14.28 14.62 -16.37
CA GLN A 213 15.33 15.04 -17.30
C GLN A 213 16.73 14.87 -16.70
N ALA A 214 16.91 15.16 -15.41
CA ALA A 214 18.18 14.97 -14.72
C ALA A 214 18.56 13.48 -14.61
N SER A 215 17.61 12.60 -14.27
CA SER A 215 17.85 11.15 -14.25
C SER A 215 18.15 10.62 -15.65
N ALA A 216 17.38 11.02 -16.66
CA ALA A 216 17.59 10.58 -18.05
C ALA A 216 18.95 10.99 -18.61
N ALA A 217 19.49 12.15 -18.19
CA ALA A 217 20.81 12.62 -18.60
C ALA A 217 21.97 11.74 -18.10
N GLN A 218 21.74 10.85 -17.13
CA GLN A 218 22.75 9.90 -16.64
C GLN A 218 22.70 8.53 -17.30
N LEU A 219 21.70 8.28 -18.15
CA LEU A 219 21.57 7.03 -18.89
C LEU A 219 22.50 7.01 -20.11
N THR A 220 22.94 5.83 -20.53
CA THR A 220 23.79 5.66 -21.73
C THR A 220 23.01 5.78 -23.04
N GLY A 221 21.68 5.86 -22.96
CA GLY A 221 20.77 5.95 -24.09
C GLY A 221 19.39 6.44 -23.64
N PRO A 222 18.45 6.61 -24.58
CA PRO A 222 17.11 7.07 -24.25
C PRO A 222 16.41 6.10 -23.28
N GLU A 223 15.69 6.64 -22.31
CA GLU A 223 14.81 5.86 -21.43
C GLU A 223 13.63 5.31 -22.23
N GLN A 224 13.42 4.00 -22.16
CA GLN A 224 12.23 3.35 -22.70
C GLN A 224 11.08 3.51 -21.71
N GLN A 225 9.94 4.01 -22.19
CA GLN A 225 8.77 4.25 -21.35
C GLN A 225 7.70 3.17 -21.53
N PHE A 226 7.07 2.81 -20.42
CA PHE A 226 5.92 1.91 -20.32
C PHE A 226 4.83 2.60 -19.49
N ALA A 227 3.60 2.08 -19.47
CA ALA A 227 2.56 2.54 -18.55
C ALA A 227 2.26 4.06 -18.65
N GLY A 228 2.30 4.62 -19.87
CA GLY A 228 2.14 6.07 -20.08
C GLY A 228 3.23 6.93 -19.42
N GLY A 229 4.46 6.39 -19.27
CA GLY A 229 5.60 7.09 -18.66
C GLY A 229 5.75 6.88 -17.15
N ARG A 230 4.83 6.15 -16.52
CA ARG A 230 4.91 5.80 -15.09
C ARG A 230 6.03 4.80 -14.78
N LEU A 231 6.41 4.01 -15.79
CA LEU A 231 7.53 3.08 -15.75
C LEU A 231 8.57 3.53 -16.78
N GLY A 232 9.83 3.60 -16.35
CA GLY A 232 10.98 3.95 -17.18
C GLY A 232 12.06 2.88 -17.09
N VAL A 233 12.60 2.44 -18.22
CA VAL A 233 13.64 1.42 -18.31
C VAL A 233 14.84 1.99 -19.06
N GLY A 234 16.03 1.79 -18.53
CA GLY A 234 17.26 2.28 -19.14
C GLY A 234 18.49 1.45 -18.81
N ARG A 235 19.61 1.94 -19.33
CA ARG A 235 20.95 1.47 -19.01
C ARG A 235 21.76 2.63 -18.44
N LEU A 236 22.46 2.35 -17.36
CA LEU A 236 23.46 3.22 -16.78
C LEU A 236 24.84 2.75 -17.29
N PRO A 237 25.88 3.59 -17.15
CA PRO A 237 27.25 3.13 -17.41
C PRO A 237 27.61 1.89 -16.57
N ASP A 238 28.70 1.22 -16.95
CA ASP A 238 29.25 0.07 -16.21
C ASP A 238 28.37 -1.19 -16.22
N GLY A 239 27.45 -1.27 -17.19
CA GLY A 239 26.57 -2.44 -17.39
C GLY A 239 25.41 -2.52 -16.39
N LEU A 240 25.09 -1.43 -15.69
CA LEU A 240 23.98 -1.38 -14.74
C LEU A 240 22.63 -1.16 -15.44
N GLY A 241 21.59 -1.81 -14.94
CA GLY A 241 20.21 -1.56 -15.32
C GLY A 241 19.60 -0.42 -14.51
N TYR A 242 18.62 0.27 -15.10
CA TYR A 242 17.82 1.29 -14.42
C TYR A 242 16.34 1.03 -14.63
N LEU A 243 15.59 0.99 -13.53
CA LEU A 243 14.13 0.88 -13.51
C LEU A 243 13.56 2.02 -12.67
N ARG A 244 12.89 2.97 -13.31
CA ARG A 244 12.11 4.01 -12.65
C ARG A 244 10.67 3.56 -12.49
N VAL A 245 10.16 3.67 -11.28
CA VAL A 245 8.77 3.38 -10.93
C VAL A 245 8.19 4.63 -10.30
N SER A 246 7.50 5.46 -11.08
CA SER A 246 6.92 6.73 -10.61
C SER A 246 5.51 6.60 -10.01
N SER A 247 4.92 5.41 -10.08
CA SER A 247 3.61 5.08 -9.49
C SER A 247 3.51 3.56 -9.36
N PHE A 248 2.80 3.06 -8.36
CA PHE A 248 2.33 1.66 -8.26
C PHE A 248 0.87 1.50 -8.69
N ASP A 249 0.38 2.41 -9.52
CA ASP A 249 -0.97 2.36 -10.08
C ASP A 249 -1.02 3.05 -11.46
N GLY A 250 -2.10 2.81 -12.20
CA GLY A 250 -2.43 3.47 -13.46
C GLY A 250 -1.55 3.06 -14.64
N TYR A 251 -1.10 1.80 -14.69
CA TYR A 251 -0.33 1.29 -15.83
C TYR A 251 -1.21 1.01 -17.05
N THR A 252 -2.47 0.65 -16.83
CA THR A 252 -3.50 0.42 -17.84
C THR A 252 -4.86 0.94 -17.35
N ASP A 253 -5.85 0.99 -18.24
CA ASP A 253 -7.26 1.23 -17.90
C ASP A 253 -8.02 -0.07 -17.53
N GLY A 254 -7.30 -1.20 -17.44
CA GLY A 254 -7.86 -2.53 -17.20
C GLY A 254 -7.89 -2.91 -15.72
N ASP A 255 -8.13 -4.20 -15.47
CA ASP A 255 -8.11 -4.76 -14.12
C ASP A 255 -6.68 -4.91 -13.57
N PHE A 256 -6.57 -5.31 -12.31
CA PHE A 256 -5.29 -5.51 -11.64
C PHE A 256 -4.35 -6.47 -12.40
N ARG A 257 -4.88 -7.50 -13.07
CA ARG A 257 -4.05 -8.42 -13.85
C ARG A 257 -3.38 -7.70 -15.02
N SER A 258 -4.10 -6.83 -15.72
CA SER A 258 -3.52 -6.06 -16.81
C SER A 258 -2.44 -5.06 -16.33
N GLN A 259 -2.55 -4.56 -15.09
CA GLN A 259 -1.48 -3.77 -14.46
C GLN A 259 -0.21 -4.62 -14.29
N VAL A 260 -0.36 -5.86 -13.79
CA VAL A 260 0.76 -6.81 -13.63
C VAL A 260 1.39 -7.16 -14.97
N ASP A 261 0.59 -7.41 -16.01
CA ASP A 261 1.09 -7.75 -17.34
C ASP A 261 1.92 -6.59 -17.95
N GLU A 262 1.53 -5.33 -17.75
CA GLU A 262 2.33 -4.15 -18.17
C GLU A 262 3.61 -4.00 -17.33
N LEU A 263 3.54 -4.24 -16.02
CA LEU A 263 4.72 -4.25 -15.17
C LEU A 263 5.73 -5.33 -15.61
N ASP A 264 5.26 -6.53 -15.95
CA ASP A 264 6.11 -7.62 -16.44
C ASP A 264 6.81 -7.25 -17.76
N ARG A 265 6.14 -6.52 -18.67
CA ARG A 265 6.78 -6.02 -19.90
C ARG A 265 7.97 -5.10 -19.60
N ALA A 266 7.84 -4.20 -18.63
CA ALA A 266 8.93 -3.31 -18.22
C ALA A 266 10.06 -4.10 -17.50
N LEU A 267 9.70 -5.06 -16.64
CA LEU A 267 10.67 -5.89 -15.92
C LEU A 267 11.46 -6.80 -16.86
N ASP A 268 10.81 -7.38 -17.87
CA ASP A 268 11.49 -8.17 -18.88
C ASP A 268 12.39 -7.30 -19.76
N ALA A 269 12.00 -6.07 -20.10
CA ALA A 269 12.86 -5.15 -20.84
C ALA A 269 14.16 -4.79 -20.10
N VAL A 270 14.14 -4.70 -18.76
CA VAL A 270 15.34 -4.38 -17.98
C VAL A 270 16.16 -5.62 -17.62
N LEU A 271 15.52 -6.76 -17.33
CA LEU A 271 16.14 -7.98 -16.79
C LEU A 271 16.43 -9.07 -17.83
N ALA A 272 15.68 -9.13 -18.92
CA ALA A 272 15.83 -10.14 -19.97
C ALA A 272 16.61 -9.58 -21.16
N GLY A 273 17.51 -10.40 -21.73
CA GLY A 273 18.32 -10.03 -22.89
C GLY A 273 19.76 -10.54 -22.81
N PRO A 274 20.54 -10.40 -23.90
CA PRO A 274 21.97 -10.75 -23.92
C PRO A 274 22.80 -9.84 -23.00
N ASP A 275 22.37 -8.58 -22.84
CA ASP A 275 23.01 -7.58 -22.00
C ASP A 275 22.33 -7.52 -20.63
N ARG A 276 22.37 -8.64 -19.89
CA ARG A 276 21.86 -8.70 -18.52
C ARG A 276 22.60 -7.71 -17.63
N PRO A 277 21.90 -6.94 -16.79
CA PRO A 277 22.54 -5.95 -15.94
C PRO A 277 23.46 -6.64 -14.92
N THR A 278 24.61 -6.04 -14.64
CA THR A 278 25.53 -6.48 -13.57
C THR A 278 25.04 -6.07 -12.18
N GLY A 279 24.21 -5.03 -12.14
CA GLY A 279 23.51 -4.50 -10.96
C GLY A 279 22.30 -3.68 -11.41
N LEU A 280 21.32 -3.46 -10.53
CA LEU A 280 20.09 -2.74 -10.86
C LEU A 280 19.87 -1.56 -9.92
N VAL A 281 19.58 -0.38 -10.48
CA VAL A 281 19.04 0.75 -9.71
C VAL A 281 17.53 0.81 -9.92
N VAL A 282 16.75 0.74 -8.84
CA VAL A 282 15.30 0.93 -8.83
C VAL A 282 14.99 2.30 -8.22
N ASP A 283 14.42 3.21 -9.01
CA ASP A 283 14.13 4.57 -8.58
C ASP A 283 12.64 4.76 -8.25
N VAL A 284 12.35 4.99 -6.97
CA VAL A 284 11.00 5.27 -6.45
C VAL A 284 10.89 6.68 -5.85
N ARG A 285 11.84 7.57 -6.14
CA ARG A 285 11.89 8.93 -5.55
C ARG A 285 10.74 9.84 -5.91
N LEU A 286 10.01 9.56 -7.00
CA LEU A 286 8.84 10.34 -7.44
C LEU A 286 7.52 9.56 -7.27
N ASN A 287 7.55 8.47 -6.49
CA ASN A 287 6.45 7.52 -6.39
C ASN A 287 5.56 7.79 -5.17
N GLY A 288 4.34 8.27 -5.42
CA GLY A 288 3.35 8.55 -4.38
C GLY A 288 2.60 7.32 -3.84
N GLY A 289 2.89 6.12 -4.34
CA GLY A 289 2.22 4.88 -3.92
C GLY A 289 1.33 4.25 -4.99
N GLY A 290 0.29 3.55 -4.54
CA GLY A 290 -0.58 2.72 -5.37
C GLY A 290 -0.76 1.33 -4.76
N SER A 291 -0.58 0.30 -5.56
CA SER A 291 -0.73 -1.10 -5.14
C SER A 291 0.52 -1.67 -4.46
N ASP A 292 0.37 -2.10 -3.20
CA ASP A 292 1.36 -2.91 -2.48
C ASP A 292 1.71 -4.20 -3.24
N ALA A 293 0.72 -4.82 -3.88
CA ALA A 293 0.89 -6.06 -4.62
C ALA A 293 1.81 -5.89 -5.84
N LEU A 294 1.78 -4.74 -6.55
CA LEU A 294 2.74 -4.44 -7.62
C LEU A 294 4.16 -4.26 -7.07
N GLY A 295 4.31 -3.62 -5.90
CA GLY A 295 5.61 -3.53 -5.21
C GLY A 295 6.19 -4.91 -4.89
N LEU A 296 5.38 -5.79 -4.30
CA LEU A 296 5.81 -7.18 -4.02
C LEU A 296 6.10 -7.98 -5.30
N HIS A 297 5.40 -7.67 -6.40
CA HIS A 297 5.65 -8.31 -7.70
C HIS A 297 7.04 -7.95 -8.23
N ILE A 298 7.48 -6.68 -8.12
CA ILE A 298 8.86 -6.30 -8.42
C ILE A 298 9.83 -7.07 -7.51
N ALA A 299 9.60 -7.06 -6.19
CA ALA A 299 10.47 -7.76 -5.24
C ALA A 299 10.61 -9.26 -5.54
N ALA A 300 9.54 -9.90 -6.03
CA ALA A 300 9.50 -11.29 -6.46
C ALA A 300 10.36 -11.57 -7.69
N ARG A 301 10.54 -10.60 -8.61
CA ARG A 301 11.46 -10.72 -9.76
C ARG A 301 12.91 -10.48 -9.36
N LEU A 302 13.18 -9.97 -8.16
CA LEU A 302 14.51 -9.62 -7.67
C LEU A 302 15.07 -10.61 -6.64
N THR A 303 14.51 -11.81 -6.51
CA THR A 303 14.99 -12.81 -5.55
C THR A 303 14.76 -14.24 -6.06
N ASP A 304 15.57 -15.18 -5.56
CA ASP A 304 15.49 -16.62 -5.81
C ASP A 304 15.00 -17.42 -4.59
N ARG A 305 14.75 -16.76 -3.46
CA ARG A 305 14.26 -17.39 -2.23
C ARG A 305 13.13 -16.59 -1.57
N PRO A 306 12.22 -17.28 -0.87
CA PRO A 306 11.17 -16.60 -0.13
C PRO A 306 11.73 -15.89 1.12
N TYR A 307 11.15 -14.75 1.46
CA TYR A 307 11.41 -14.04 2.71
C TYR A 307 10.18 -13.23 3.16
N VAL A 308 10.13 -12.91 4.45
CA VAL A 308 9.07 -12.04 5.01
C VAL A 308 9.46 -10.59 4.73
N ALA A 309 8.62 -9.87 4.00
CA ALA A 309 8.79 -8.44 3.72
C ALA A 309 8.56 -7.60 5.00
N TYR A 310 7.42 -7.84 5.63
CA TYR A 310 6.96 -7.16 6.84
C TYR A 310 5.78 -7.94 7.43
N ARG A 311 5.28 -7.49 8.58
CA ARG A 311 4.02 -7.98 9.15
C ARG A 311 3.01 -6.87 9.24
N LYS A 312 1.77 -7.10 8.84
CA LYS A 312 0.68 -6.15 8.99
C LYS A 312 -0.11 -6.43 10.27
N VAL A 313 -0.51 -5.35 10.94
CA VAL A 313 -1.50 -5.37 12.01
C VAL A 313 -2.44 -4.19 11.86
N ALA A 314 -3.70 -4.33 12.26
CA ALA A 314 -4.72 -3.28 12.21
C ALA A 314 -5.24 -2.98 13.62
N ARG A 315 -5.71 -1.77 13.90
CA ARG A 315 -6.42 -1.49 15.17
C ARG A 315 -7.60 -2.42 15.30
N ASN A 316 -7.81 -2.93 16.51
CA ASN A 316 -8.75 -4.03 16.74
C ASN A 316 -9.60 -3.87 18.01
N ASP A 317 -9.45 -2.76 18.74
CA ASP A 317 -10.28 -2.46 19.91
C ASP A 317 -10.56 -0.96 19.99
N PRO A 318 -11.83 -0.53 19.88
CA PRO A 318 -12.20 0.88 19.96
C PRO A 318 -11.93 1.50 21.34
N ALA A 319 -11.83 0.70 22.41
CA ALA A 319 -11.63 1.20 23.77
C ALA A 319 -10.17 1.12 24.25
N ASP A 320 -9.28 0.44 23.52
CA ASP A 320 -7.88 0.29 23.89
C ASP A 320 -6.96 0.54 22.67
N PRO A 321 -6.28 1.71 22.60
CA PRO A 321 -5.39 2.08 21.48
C PRO A 321 -4.19 1.15 21.30
N THR A 322 -3.89 0.28 22.28
CA THR A 322 -2.75 -0.65 22.24
C THR A 322 -3.09 -2.00 21.62
N LYS A 323 -4.38 -2.29 21.36
CA LYS A 323 -4.82 -3.56 20.78
C LYS A 323 -4.81 -3.52 19.26
N PHE A 324 -4.21 -4.55 18.69
CA PHE A 324 -4.11 -4.77 17.27
C PHE A 324 -4.49 -6.21 16.91
N THR A 325 -4.80 -6.46 15.64
CA THR A 325 -4.98 -7.81 15.11
C THR A 325 -3.69 -8.63 15.24
N ARG A 326 -3.80 -9.96 15.07
CA ARG A 326 -2.62 -10.82 15.08
C ARG A 326 -1.71 -10.44 13.90
N PRO A 327 -0.39 -10.24 14.10
CA PRO A 327 0.54 -9.92 13.02
C PRO A 327 0.51 -10.92 11.86
N GLU A 328 0.08 -10.46 10.69
CA GLU A 328 0.04 -11.25 9.47
C GLU A 328 1.36 -11.10 8.69
N PRO A 329 2.11 -12.17 8.45
CA PRO A 329 3.34 -12.09 7.68
C PRO A 329 3.06 -11.95 6.18
N ILE A 330 3.56 -10.88 5.59
CA ILE A 330 3.56 -10.68 4.14
C ILE A 330 4.87 -11.22 3.58
N THR A 331 4.77 -12.16 2.65
CA THR A 331 5.92 -12.94 2.14
C THR A 331 6.16 -12.63 0.68
N VAL A 332 7.37 -12.20 0.35
CA VAL A 332 7.86 -12.20 -1.04
C VAL A 332 8.20 -13.64 -1.39
N ARG A 333 7.64 -14.11 -2.50
CA ARG A 333 7.98 -15.40 -3.09
C ARG A 333 8.60 -15.15 -4.46
N PRO A 334 9.70 -15.83 -4.82
CA PRO A 334 10.30 -15.71 -6.14
C PRO A 334 9.26 -15.90 -7.23
N SER A 335 9.30 -15.05 -8.24
CA SER A 335 8.52 -15.27 -9.45
C SER A 335 8.94 -16.58 -10.11
N ALA A 336 7.98 -17.28 -10.72
CA ALA A 336 8.27 -18.48 -11.51
C ALA A 336 9.09 -18.17 -12.77
N GLY A 337 9.09 -16.90 -13.23
CA GLY A 337 9.89 -16.42 -14.35
C GLY A 337 11.34 -16.10 -13.97
N GLY A 338 12.14 -15.64 -14.95
CA GLY A 338 13.57 -15.40 -14.76
C GLY A 338 13.89 -14.23 -13.84
N HIS A 339 14.46 -14.47 -12.67
CA HIS A 339 14.71 -13.46 -11.63
C HIS A 339 16.14 -12.89 -11.67
N PHE A 340 16.34 -11.74 -11.01
CA PHE A 340 17.65 -11.10 -10.84
C PHE A 340 18.11 -11.13 -9.39
N THR A 341 19.23 -11.80 -9.13
CA THR A 341 19.80 -11.99 -7.78
C THR A 341 21.02 -11.14 -7.49
N GLY A 342 21.46 -10.31 -8.45
CA GLY A 342 22.65 -9.46 -8.31
C GLY A 342 22.44 -8.26 -7.37
N PRO A 343 23.43 -7.36 -7.29
CA PRO A 343 23.36 -6.13 -6.49
C PRO A 343 22.20 -5.22 -6.93
N VAL A 344 21.48 -4.66 -5.95
CA VAL A 344 20.36 -3.74 -6.19
C VAL A 344 20.52 -2.51 -5.30
N ALA A 345 20.35 -1.33 -5.89
CA ALA A 345 20.16 -0.08 -5.16
C ALA A 345 18.71 0.42 -5.33
N VAL A 346 18.11 0.94 -4.28
CA VAL A 346 16.79 1.60 -4.30
C VAL A 346 16.98 3.08 -3.99
N LEU A 347 16.49 3.95 -4.86
CA LEU A 347 16.52 5.39 -4.62
C LEU A 347 15.22 5.86 -3.98
N THR A 348 15.32 6.59 -2.86
CA THR A 348 14.17 7.06 -2.07
C THR A 348 14.22 8.55 -1.81
N SER A 349 13.05 9.17 -1.63
CA SER A 349 12.92 10.58 -1.25
C SER A 349 11.77 10.76 -0.27
N SER A 350 11.59 11.97 0.26
CA SER A 350 10.41 12.32 1.04
C SER A 350 9.08 12.26 0.26
N ILE A 351 9.11 12.18 -1.08
CA ILE A 351 7.94 11.96 -1.93
C ILE A 351 7.57 10.47 -1.98
N SER A 352 8.53 9.55 -1.76
CA SER A 352 8.28 8.11 -1.74
C SER A 352 7.29 7.75 -0.62
N THR A 353 6.03 7.48 -1.00
CA THR A 353 4.87 7.41 -0.09
C THR A 353 4.13 6.08 -0.27
N SER A 354 3.45 5.59 0.78
CA SER A 354 2.52 4.47 0.69
C SER A 354 3.17 3.19 0.12
N ALA A 355 2.63 2.60 -0.95
CA ALA A 355 3.19 1.40 -1.59
C ALA A 355 4.67 1.54 -2.03
N ALA A 356 5.18 2.76 -2.25
CA ALA A 356 6.60 2.98 -2.47
C ALA A 356 7.44 2.66 -1.24
N GLU A 357 6.90 2.94 -0.06
CA GLU A 357 7.51 2.63 1.22
C GLU A 357 7.38 1.15 1.57
N THR A 358 6.21 0.54 1.33
CA THR A 358 6.04 -0.90 1.57
C THR A 358 6.94 -1.71 0.63
N PHE A 359 7.10 -1.30 -0.64
CA PHE A 359 8.11 -1.86 -1.54
C PHE A 359 9.52 -1.69 -0.96
N THR A 360 9.89 -0.48 -0.55
CA THR A 360 11.21 -0.20 0.03
C THR A 360 11.47 -1.07 1.26
N GLN A 361 10.47 -1.25 2.14
CA GLN A 361 10.55 -2.13 3.31
C GLN A 361 10.72 -3.60 2.90
N ALA A 362 9.95 -4.07 1.90
CA ALA A 362 10.06 -5.43 1.40
C ALA A 362 11.49 -5.72 0.90
N MET A 363 12.09 -4.77 0.17
CA MET A 363 13.45 -4.90 -0.35
C MET A 363 14.52 -5.04 0.76
N THR A 364 14.25 -4.62 2.00
CA THR A 364 15.16 -4.83 3.14
C THR A 364 15.29 -6.29 3.57
N GLY A 365 14.28 -7.12 3.29
CA GLY A 365 14.29 -8.56 3.58
C GLY A 365 15.03 -9.40 2.54
N ARG A 366 15.36 -8.81 1.39
CA ARG A 366 16.10 -9.44 0.31
C ARG A 366 17.56 -9.71 0.72
N SER A 367 18.18 -10.72 0.12
CA SER A 367 19.64 -10.81 0.10
C SER A 367 20.17 -11.23 -1.28
N PRO A 368 21.30 -10.65 -1.77
CA PRO A 368 22.19 -9.70 -1.08
C PRO A 368 21.49 -8.39 -0.69
N GLN A 369 21.97 -7.76 0.39
CA GLN A 369 21.32 -6.60 0.98
C GLN A 369 21.21 -5.49 -0.05
N VAL A 370 20.06 -4.82 -0.08
CA VAL A 370 19.79 -3.70 -0.98
C VAL A 370 20.42 -2.44 -0.40
N LEU A 371 21.06 -1.65 -1.25
CA LEU A 371 21.57 -0.33 -0.91
C LEU A 371 20.47 0.71 -1.07
N ARG A 372 20.07 1.43 -0.02
CA ARG A 372 19.12 2.55 -0.12
C ARG A 372 19.88 3.87 -0.18
N VAL A 373 19.60 4.69 -1.19
CA VAL A 373 20.30 5.97 -1.42
C VAL A 373 19.29 7.10 -1.59
N GLY A 374 19.55 8.25 -0.98
CA GLY A 374 18.70 9.44 -1.12
C GLY A 374 18.30 10.02 0.23
N GLU A 375 16.99 10.17 0.44
CA GLU A 375 16.40 10.69 1.68
C GLU A 375 15.46 9.68 2.31
N ASN A 376 14.95 10.02 3.51
CA ASN A 376 13.91 9.23 4.14
C ASN A 376 12.66 9.21 3.27
N THR A 377 11.96 8.07 3.25
CA THR A 377 10.60 8.00 2.70
C THR A 377 9.60 8.84 3.52
N GLN A 378 8.34 8.94 3.10
CA GLN A 378 7.34 9.83 3.69
C GLN A 378 6.92 9.46 5.12
N GLY A 379 6.90 8.17 5.46
CA GLY A 379 6.53 7.66 6.78
C GLY A 379 5.04 7.35 6.93
N VAL A 380 4.36 6.88 5.87
CA VAL A 380 2.93 6.52 5.91
C VAL A 380 2.67 5.21 5.15
N PHE A 381 2.58 4.09 5.90
CA PHE A 381 2.59 2.74 5.30
C PHE A 381 1.21 2.11 5.16
N SER A 382 0.28 2.48 6.03
CA SER A 382 -1.05 1.86 6.11
C SER A 382 -1.80 1.96 4.80
N ASP A 383 -2.53 0.92 4.42
CA ASP A 383 -3.64 1.10 3.47
C ASP A 383 -4.59 2.16 4.03
N ILE A 384 -5.08 3.08 3.19
CA ILE A 384 -6.00 4.11 3.63
C ILE A 384 -7.40 3.53 3.83
N MET A 385 -8.07 3.95 4.89
CA MET A 385 -9.50 3.75 5.02
C MET A 385 -10.23 5.02 4.61
N ILE A 386 -11.33 4.84 3.88
CA ILE A 386 -12.25 5.90 3.53
C ILE A 386 -13.47 5.76 4.44
N LYS A 387 -13.74 6.78 5.25
CA LYS A 387 -14.88 6.80 6.18
C LYS A 387 -15.92 7.80 5.70
N SER A 388 -17.16 7.32 5.59
CA SER A 388 -18.30 8.19 5.35
C SER A 388 -18.68 8.89 6.66
N ILE A 389 -18.55 10.22 6.71
CA ILE A 389 -18.80 10.99 7.93
C ILE A 389 -20.22 11.58 7.92
N SER A 390 -20.63 12.10 6.77
CA SER A 390 -21.96 12.65 6.53
C SER A 390 -22.24 12.64 5.01
N PRO A 391 -23.44 13.01 4.55
CA PRO A 391 -23.68 13.25 3.13
C PRO A 391 -22.75 14.28 2.50
N ASP A 392 -22.15 15.17 3.29
CA ASP A 392 -21.28 16.26 2.84
C ASP A 392 -19.78 15.95 3.02
N PHE A 393 -19.41 14.98 3.85
CA PHE A 393 -18.02 14.73 4.25
C PHE A 393 -17.59 13.28 4.16
N MET A 394 -16.35 13.11 3.72
CA MET A 394 -15.58 11.89 3.87
C MET A 394 -14.24 12.19 4.52
N ALA A 395 -13.75 11.26 5.32
CA ALA A 395 -12.41 11.32 5.88
C ALA A 395 -11.56 10.15 5.37
N VAL A 396 -10.26 10.40 5.29
CA VAL A 396 -9.24 9.41 4.99
C VAL A 396 -8.34 9.28 6.22
N LEU A 397 -8.03 8.06 6.63
CA LEU A 397 -7.15 7.80 7.76
C LEU A 397 -6.46 6.42 7.63
N PRO A 398 -5.24 6.26 8.18
CA PRO A 398 -4.61 4.96 8.33
C PRO A 398 -5.25 4.18 9.49
N ASN A 399 -5.16 2.86 9.42
CA ASN A 399 -5.62 1.94 10.47
C ASN A 399 -4.61 0.84 10.81
N GLU A 400 -3.53 0.77 10.05
CA GLU A 400 -2.60 -0.34 10.06
C GLU A 400 -1.20 0.09 10.47
N LYS A 401 -0.41 -0.88 10.90
CA LYS A 401 1.04 -0.77 11.11
C LYS A 401 1.76 -1.84 10.31
N TYR A 402 2.82 -1.43 9.63
CA TYR A 402 3.70 -2.32 8.89
C TYR A 402 4.97 -2.56 9.72
N LEU A 403 4.97 -3.70 10.41
CA LEU A 403 5.99 -4.04 11.39
C LEU A 403 7.27 -4.56 10.72
N THR A 404 8.39 -4.02 11.16
CA THR A 404 9.73 -4.57 10.96
C THR A 404 9.88 -5.93 11.67
N ARG A 405 10.99 -6.62 11.41
CA ARG A 405 11.32 -7.89 12.07
C ARG A 405 11.34 -7.79 13.60
N ASN A 406 11.67 -6.62 14.14
CA ASN A 406 11.79 -6.35 15.57
C ASN A 406 10.47 -5.81 16.17
N GLY A 407 9.39 -5.71 15.39
CA GLY A 407 8.08 -5.26 15.86
C GLY A 407 7.87 -3.75 15.90
N GLY A 408 8.87 -2.94 15.53
CA GLY A 408 8.72 -1.48 15.33
C GLY A 408 8.20 -1.13 13.95
N THR A 409 7.90 0.14 13.70
CA THR A 409 7.47 0.66 12.39
C THR A 409 8.31 1.86 11.95
N PHE A 410 8.15 2.29 10.70
CA PHE A 410 8.75 3.50 10.15
C PHE A 410 7.76 4.66 10.03
N ASP A 411 6.55 4.54 10.59
CA ASP A 411 5.52 5.58 10.51
C ASP A 411 5.97 6.88 11.20
N GLY A 412 5.80 8.01 10.51
CA GLY A 412 6.32 9.32 10.89
C GLY A 412 7.66 9.64 10.21
N PRO A 413 8.81 9.10 10.66
CA PRO A 413 10.11 9.43 10.07
C PRO A 413 10.38 8.83 8.67
N GLY A 414 9.67 7.78 8.27
CA GLY A 414 9.98 7.00 7.06
C GLY A 414 11.21 6.11 7.18
N ILE A 415 11.45 5.29 6.16
CA ILE A 415 12.63 4.43 6.06
C ILE A 415 13.85 5.31 5.77
N PRO A 416 14.90 5.26 6.61
CA PRO A 416 16.12 6.00 6.33
C PRO A 416 16.90 5.35 5.17
N PRO A 417 17.62 6.15 4.37
CA PRO A 417 18.58 5.63 3.41
C PRO A 417 19.80 5.05 4.15
N ASP A 418 20.49 4.11 3.52
CA ASP A 418 21.81 3.66 3.98
C ASP A 418 22.86 4.75 3.68
N VAL A 419 22.72 5.43 2.54
CA VAL A 419 23.55 6.56 2.15
C VAL A 419 22.70 7.78 1.85
N ARG A 420 22.78 8.78 2.72
CA ARG A 420 22.08 10.04 2.53
C ARG A 420 22.73 10.86 1.42
N THR A 421 21.91 11.32 0.48
CA THR A 421 22.32 12.29 -0.56
C THR A 421 21.24 13.36 -0.70
N PRO A 422 21.56 14.53 -1.27
CA PRO A 422 20.52 15.43 -1.75
C PRO A 422 19.65 14.73 -2.81
N VAL A 423 18.36 15.06 -2.83
CA VAL A 423 17.42 14.59 -3.85
C VAL A 423 16.71 15.79 -4.47
N PHE A 424 16.86 15.94 -5.79
CA PHE A 424 16.18 16.96 -6.59
C PHE A 424 16.40 18.40 -6.11
N THR A 425 17.63 18.73 -5.69
CA THR A 425 17.94 20.12 -5.34
C THR A 425 17.85 21.03 -6.57
N PRO A 426 17.44 22.30 -6.42
CA PRO A 426 17.34 23.22 -7.55
C PRO A 426 18.63 23.33 -8.38
N ASP A 427 19.79 23.37 -7.72
CA ASP A 427 21.10 23.47 -8.37
C ASP A 427 21.44 22.22 -9.20
N GLU A 428 21.14 21.03 -8.66
CA GLU A 428 21.34 19.78 -9.40
C GLU A 428 20.41 19.69 -10.61
N LEU A 429 19.13 20.01 -10.43
CA LEU A 429 18.15 19.97 -11.53
C LEU A 429 18.49 20.98 -12.64
N ALA A 430 18.98 22.18 -12.28
CA ALA A 430 19.44 23.18 -13.23
C ALA A 430 20.67 22.71 -14.03
N ALA A 431 21.55 21.95 -13.40
CA ALA A 431 22.76 21.38 -14.00
C ALA A 431 22.56 19.98 -14.63
N LEU A 432 21.32 19.45 -14.65
CA LEU A 432 21.01 18.07 -15.05
C LEU A 432 21.86 17.02 -14.31
N ARG A 433 22.10 17.25 -13.02
CA ARG A 433 22.80 16.34 -12.11
C ARG A 433 21.81 15.62 -11.21
N ASP A 434 22.23 14.47 -10.73
CA ASP A 434 21.47 13.68 -9.76
C ASP A 434 22.46 12.86 -8.92
N SER A 435 22.74 13.37 -7.70
CA SER A 435 23.72 12.76 -6.80
C SER A 435 23.30 11.39 -6.29
N ALA A 436 22.00 11.14 -6.09
CA ALA A 436 21.54 9.85 -5.58
C ALA A 436 21.81 8.74 -6.60
N LEU A 437 21.47 8.99 -7.87
CA LEU A 437 21.70 8.04 -8.96
C LEU A 437 23.20 7.81 -9.23
N SER A 438 23.99 8.89 -9.25
CA SER A 438 25.44 8.81 -9.39
C SER A 438 26.11 8.05 -8.22
N THR A 439 25.63 8.25 -7.00
CA THR A 439 26.13 7.54 -5.80
C THR A 439 25.79 6.06 -5.85
N ALA A 440 24.54 5.72 -6.18
CA ALA A 440 24.12 4.33 -6.32
C ALA A 440 24.95 3.60 -7.38
N ARG A 441 25.17 4.20 -8.56
CA ARG A 441 26.03 3.62 -9.60
C ARG A 441 27.43 3.32 -9.07
N ARG A 442 28.07 4.30 -8.45
CA ARG A 442 29.44 4.17 -7.92
C ARG A 442 29.55 3.04 -6.89
N MET A 443 28.60 2.93 -5.98
CA MET A 443 28.67 1.91 -4.93
C MET A 443 28.38 0.50 -5.45
N LEU A 444 27.45 0.35 -6.39
CA LEU A 444 27.19 -0.95 -7.01
C LEU A 444 28.39 -1.47 -7.83
N THR A 445 29.22 -0.58 -8.39
CA THR A 445 30.43 -0.97 -9.14
C THR A 445 31.62 -1.22 -8.24
N GLU A 446 31.83 -0.43 -7.19
CA GLU A 446 32.89 -0.63 -6.18
C GLU A 446 32.72 -1.98 -5.46
N ASP A 447 31.50 -2.34 -5.03
CA ASP A 447 31.21 -3.63 -4.39
C ASP A 447 31.48 -4.82 -5.31
N ALA A 448 31.20 -4.68 -6.62
CA ALA A 448 31.49 -5.71 -7.60
C ALA A 448 33.00 -5.94 -7.77
N GLN A 449 33.81 -4.88 -7.73
CA GLN A 449 35.27 -4.96 -7.84
C GLN A 449 35.94 -5.50 -6.56
N GLY A 450 35.41 -5.16 -5.38
CA GLY A 450 35.86 -5.71 -4.10
C GLY A 450 35.62 -7.22 -3.98
N ASN A 451 34.49 -7.72 -4.47
CA ASN A 451 34.21 -9.15 -4.48
C ASN A 451 35.07 -9.93 -5.50
N GLN A 452 35.35 -9.35 -6.67
CA GLN A 452 36.23 -10.00 -7.66
C GLN A 452 37.70 -10.09 -7.21
N SER A 453 38.21 -9.06 -6.51
CA SER A 453 39.57 -9.09 -5.97
C SER A 453 39.75 -10.09 -4.82
N SER A 454 38.73 -10.27 -3.97
CA SER A 454 38.75 -11.28 -2.89
C SER A 454 38.70 -12.73 -3.39
N GLN A 455 38.11 -13.00 -4.56
CA GLN A 455 38.11 -14.33 -5.18
C GLN A 455 39.39 -14.63 -5.96
N GLY A 456 40.13 -13.61 -6.41
CA GLY A 456 41.42 -13.76 -7.10
C GLY A 456 42.58 -14.16 -6.18
N ASP A 457 42.48 -13.89 -4.87
CA ASP A 457 43.56 -14.12 -3.90
C ASP A 457 43.54 -15.52 -3.25
N HIS A 458 42.52 -16.34 -3.57
CA HIS A 458 42.44 -17.74 -3.14
C HIS A 458 42.86 -18.74 -4.24
N GLY A 459 43.29 -18.26 -5.42
CA GLY A 459 43.70 -19.10 -6.55
C GLY A 459 45.20 -19.40 -6.66
N ASN A 460 46.06 -18.87 -5.77
CA ASN A 460 47.53 -18.94 -5.93
C ASN A 460 48.29 -19.55 -4.73
N ALA A 461 47.61 -20.20 -3.78
CA ALA A 461 48.24 -20.76 -2.59
C ALA A 461 48.40 -22.30 -2.59
N GLU A 462 48.08 -23.00 -3.69
CA GLU A 462 48.12 -24.48 -3.75
C GLU A 462 49.18 -25.08 -4.69
N ASN A 463 50.24 -24.34 -5.07
CA ASN A 463 51.27 -24.90 -5.97
C ASN A 463 52.74 -24.83 -5.48
N ASP A 464 52.97 -24.58 -4.18
CA ASP A 464 54.33 -24.46 -3.62
C ASP A 464 54.62 -25.38 -2.42
N GLN A 465 53.98 -26.55 -2.34
CA GLN A 465 54.35 -27.61 -1.39
C GLN A 465 54.40 -29.01 -2.03
N GLU A 466 55.17 -29.18 -3.09
CA GLU A 466 55.59 -30.53 -3.52
C GLU A 466 57.00 -30.56 -4.12
N GLN A 467 57.96 -29.93 -3.45
CA GLN A 467 59.40 -30.21 -3.63
C GLN A 467 60.13 -30.10 -2.29
N GLN A 468 59.82 -31.01 -1.36
CA GLN A 468 60.72 -31.43 -0.28
C GLN A 468 60.07 -32.58 0.50
N ARG A 469 60.26 -33.81 0.00
CA ARG A 469 60.36 -35.04 0.80
C ARG A 469 60.89 -36.19 -0.05
#